data_AF-A0A5N5J6Y5-F1
#
_entry.id   AF-A0A5N5J6Y5-F1
#
_cell.length_a   1.000
_cell.length_b   1.000
_cell.length_c   1.000
_cell.angle_alpha   90.00
_cell.angle_beta   90.00
_cell.angle_gamma   90.00
#
_symmetry.space_group_name_H-M   'P 1'
#
loop_
_entity.id
_entity.type
_entity.pdbx_description
1 polymer ?
#
loop_
_entity_poly.entity_id
_entity_poly.type
_entity_poly.pdbx_seq_one_letter_code
_entity_poly.pdbx_strand_id
1 'polypeptide(L)'
;LYKIVGRSVATQYGMNLGLAEHDMDDSTALQAASAMRLELRRWASSLPPHLSLCEPGSDTLLESRDLNRWHVILTLWYHFASILIHRRLLCATLRYLTVREASPGPTALPYRFQLAMAEAQECIRSAESTIEIVHTILTTQKSGHVNLG
;
A
#
# COMPACT_ATOMS: atom_id res chain seq x y z
N LEU A 1 -4.39 -12.16 5.37
CA LEU A 1 -3.37 -11.36 4.68
C LEU A 1 -2.55 -12.12 3.65
N TYR A 2 -1.74 -13.14 4.02
CA TYR A 2 -0.90 -13.88 3.04
C TYR A 2 -1.68 -14.44 1.84
N LYS A 3 -2.90 -14.93 2.04
CA LYS A 3 -3.79 -15.37 0.94
C LYS A 3 -4.11 -14.23 -0.04
N ILE A 4 -4.33 -13.01 0.45
CA ILE A 4 -4.63 -11.82 -0.36
C ILE A 4 -3.38 -11.44 -1.17
N VAL A 5 -2.21 -11.44 -0.52
CA VAL A 5 -0.92 -11.20 -1.19
C VAL A 5 -0.68 -12.23 -2.29
N GLY A 6 -0.82 -13.53 -1.98
CA GLY A 6 -0.63 -14.59 -2.96
C GLY A 6 -1.58 -14.47 -4.16
N ARG A 7 -2.84 -14.09 -3.91
CA ARG A 7 -3.80 -13.81 -4.99
C ARG A 7 -3.40 -12.60 -5.81
N SER A 8 -2.97 -11.49 -5.19
CA SER A 8 -2.46 -10.32 -5.92
C SER A 8 -1.28 -10.69 -6.82
N VAL A 9 -0.32 -11.45 -6.30
CA VAL A 9 0.82 -11.94 -7.09
C VAL A 9 0.36 -12.81 -8.27
N ALA A 10 -0.61 -13.70 -8.06
CA ALA A 10 -1.14 -14.55 -9.12
C ALA A 10 -1.91 -13.76 -10.19
N THR A 11 -2.84 -12.89 -9.78
CA THR A 11 -3.80 -12.24 -10.67
C THR A 11 -3.24 -11.00 -11.34
N GLN A 12 -2.43 -10.21 -10.63
CA GLN A 12 -1.85 -9.01 -11.19
C GLN A 12 -0.46 -9.30 -11.73
N TYR A 13 0.36 -10.09 -11.05
CA TYR A 13 1.79 -10.21 -11.38
C TYR A 13 2.17 -11.47 -12.19
N GLY A 14 1.21 -12.29 -12.62
CA GLY A 14 1.52 -13.51 -13.38
C GLY A 14 2.46 -14.45 -12.63
N MET A 15 2.33 -14.50 -11.29
CA MET A 15 3.22 -15.24 -10.38
C MET A 15 4.66 -14.70 -10.28
N ASN A 16 4.97 -13.53 -10.85
CA ASN A 16 6.31 -12.94 -10.82
C ASN A 16 6.29 -11.45 -10.47
N LEU A 17 6.87 -11.09 -9.32
CA LEU A 17 6.99 -9.70 -8.85
C LEU A 17 7.98 -8.84 -9.67
N GLY A 18 8.73 -9.47 -10.59
CA GLY A 18 9.72 -8.83 -11.45
C GLY A 18 9.14 -7.80 -12.42
N LEU A 19 10.05 -7.10 -13.12
CA LEU A 19 9.75 -6.01 -14.07
C LEU A 19 9.13 -6.47 -15.39
N ALA A 20 8.78 -7.76 -15.53
CA ALA A 20 8.09 -8.21 -16.72
C ALA A 20 6.75 -7.46 -16.79
N GLU A 21 6.63 -6.57 -17.77
CA GLU A 21 5.38 -5.93 -18.13
C GLU A 21 4.44 -7.05 -18.56
N HIS A 22 3.74 -7.64 -17.59
CA HIS A 22 2.62 -8.48 -17.89
C HIS A 22 1.57 -7.56 -18.50
N ASP A 23 1.30 -7.81 -19.79
CA ASP A 23 0.44 -7.06 -20.69
C ASP A 23 -1.03 -7.19 -20.26
N MET A 24 -1.33 -6.67 -19.06
CA MET A 24 -2.66 -6.61 -18.49
C MET A 24 -3.24 -5.24 -18.85
N ASP A 25 -4.35 -5.22 -19.58
CA ASP A 25 -5.08 -4.00 -19.91
C ASP A 25 -5.42 -3.19 -18.65
N ASP A 26 -5.37 -1.86 -18.76
CA ASP A 26 -5.60 -0.93 -17.66
C ASP A 26 -6.97 -1.12 -17.00
N SER A 27 -8.00 -1.50 -17.77
CA SER A 27 -9.35 -1.76 -17.24
C SER A 27 -9.36 -2.99 -16.34
N THR A 28 -8.64 -4.04 -16.75
CA THR A 28 -8.49 -5.28 -15.97
C THR A 28 -7.65 -5.03 -14.72
N ALA A 29 -6.58 -4.24 -14.85
CA ALA A 29 -5.75 -3.82 -13.73
C ALA A 29 -6.55 -3.04 -12.68
N LEU A 30 -7.39 -2.10 -13.13
CA LEU A 30 -8.26 -1.29 -12.29
C LEU A 30 -9.27 -2.17 -11.54
N GLN A 31 -9.99 -3.04 -12.25
CA GLN A 31 -10.97 -3.94 -11.63
C GLN A 31 -10.32 -4.89 -10.62
N ALA A 32 -9.15 -5.46 -10.96
CA ALA A 32 -8.41 -6.34 -10.06
C ALA A 32 -7.95 -5.60 -8.79
N ALA A 33 -7.45 -4.37 -8.93
CA ALA A 33 -7.03 -3.55 -7.79
C ALA A 33 -8.22 -3.21 -6.88
N SER A 34 -9.33 -2.72 -7.44
CA SER A 34 -10.52 -2.38 -6.64
C SER A 34 -11.10 -3.59 -5.91
N ALA A 35 -11.15 -4.76 -6.56
CA ALA A 35 -11.63 -6.00 -5.93
C ALA A 35 -10.73 -6.43 -4.77
N MET A 36 -9.41 -6.39 -4.96
CA MET A 36 -8.46 -6.76 -3.91
C MET A 36 -8.38 -5.73 -2.78
N ARG A 37 -8.52 -4.43 -3.08
CA ARG A 37 -8.66 -3.39 -2.06
C ARG A 37 -9.86 -3.66 -1.16
N LEU A 38 -11.01 -4.03 -1.75
CA LEU A 38 -12.20 -4.38 -0.97
C LEU A 38 -11.96 -5.60 -0.09
N GLU A 39 -11.31 -6.64 -0.61
CA GLU A 39 -10.94 -7.83 0.17
C GLU A 39 -9.98 -7.50 1.32
N LEU A 40 -8.97 -6.66 1.06
CA LEU A 40 -8.01 -6.22 2.06
C LEU A 40 -8.68 -5.41 3.18
N ARG A 41 -9.61 -4.50 2.83
CA ARG A 41 -10.38 -3.74 3.83
C ARG A 41 -11.32 -4.62 4.64
N ARG A 42 -11.99 -5.59 4.00
CA ARG A 42 -12.82 -6.58 4.72
C ARG A 42 -11.99 -7.41 5.69
N TRP A 43 -10.79 -7.82 5.28
CA TRP A 43 -9.86 -8.51 6.14
C TRP A 43 -9.47 -7.64 7.35
N ALA A 44 -9.13 -6.37 7.13
CA ALA A 44 -8.80 -5.44 8.21
C ALA A 44 -9.97 -5.25 9.19
N SER A 45 -11.20 -5.09 8.70
CA SER A 45 -12.39 -4.96 9.55
C SER A 45 -12.77 -6.24 10.31
N SER A 46 -12.26 -7.40 9.88
CA SER A 46 -12.51 -8.68 10.55
C SER A 46 -11.53 -8.97 11.69
N LEU A 47 -10.52 -8.12 11.89
CA LEU A 47 -9.52 -8.31 12.92
C LEU A 47 -10.12 -8.10 14.33
N PRO A 48 -9.75 -8.94 15.31
CA PRO A 48 -10.06 -8.67 16.71
C PRO A 48 -9.49 -7.31 17.17
N PRO A 49 -10.08 -6.64 18.17
CA PRO A 49 -9.61 -5.32 18.64
C PRO A 49 -8.13 -5.30 19.07
N HIS A 50 -7.64 -6.39 19.66
CA HIS A 50 -6.24 -6.53 20.07
C HIS A 50 -5.27 -6.80 18.91
N LEU A 51 -5.76 -6.85 17.67
CA LEU A 51 -4.97 -6.95 16.44
C LEU A 51 -5.42 -5.88 15.42
N SER A 52 -6.10 -4.82 15.85
CA SER A 52 -6.49 -3.73 14.95
C SER A 52 -5.25 -3.10 14.31
N LEU A 53 -5.40 -2.49 13.14
CA LEU A 53 -4.30 -1.74 12.54
C LEU A 53 -4.00 -0.50 13.40
N CYS A 54 -2.73 -0.12 13.48
CA CYS A 54 -2.31 1.07 14.20
C CYS A 54 -2.24 2.28 13.27
N GLU A 55 -2.69 3.44 13.74
CA GLU A 55 -2.52 4.69 13.01
C GLU A 55 -1.11 5.26 13.24
N PRO A 56 -0.55 5.99 12.26
CA PRO A 56 0.66 6.78 12.46
C PRO A 56 0.52 7.70 13.67
N GLY A 57 1.54 7.74 14.53
CA GLY A 57 1.54 8.56 15.75
C GLY A 57 0.68 8.04 16.91
N SER A 58 0.09 6.85 16.82
CA SER A 58 -0.65 6.26 17.94
C SER A 58 0.28 5.87 19.11
N ASP A 59 -0.24 5.94 20.34
CA ASP A 59 0.49 5.56 21.57
C ASP A 59 0.98 4.10 21.54
N THR A 60 0.31 3.23 20.76
CA THR A 60 0.76 1.85 20.53
C THR A 60 2.15 1.77 19.90
N LEU A 61 2.59 2.80 19.18
CA LEU A 61 3.93 2.89 18.59
C LEU A 61 5.00 3.32 19.61
N LEU A 62 4.58 3.88 20.75
CA LEU A 62 5.49 4.44 21.76
C LEU A 62 5.89 3.42 22.84
N GLU A 63 5.07 2.40 23.05
CA GLU A 63 5.32 1.38 24.06
C GLU A 63 5.92 0.10 23.46
N SER A 64 7.11 -0.30 23.93
CA SER A 64 7.80 -1.52 23.50
C SER A 64 7.25 -2.78 24.18
N ARG A 65 5.97 -3.09 23.99
CA ARG A 65 5.33 -4.34 24.42
C ARG A 65 5.23 -5.32 23.25
N ASP A 66 5.31 -6.62 23.53
CA ASP A 66 5.23 -7.66 22.49
C ASP A 66 3.93 -7.58 21.66
N LEU A 67 2.81 -7.23 22.29
CA LEU A 67 1.53 -7.02 21.60
C LEU A 67 1.65 -5.87 20.59
N ASN A 68 2.20 -4.72 21.00
CA ASN A 68 2.38 -3.56 20.13
C ASN A 68 3.31 -3.88 18.94
N ARG A 69 4.32 -4.73 19.16
CA ARG A 69 5.18 -5.21 18.07
C ARG A 69 4.37 -6.01 17.04
N TRP A 70 3.42 -6.83 17.47
CA TRP A 70 2.51 -7.53 16.55
C TRP A 70 1.58 -6.58 15.81
N HIS A 71 1.02 -5.56 16.47
CA HIS A 71 0.23 -4.50 15.82
C HIS A 71 1.03 -3.81 14.72
N VAL A 72 2.26 -3.42 15.01
CA VAL A 72 3.17 -2.78 14.05
C VAL A 72 3.45 -3.72 12.89
N ILE A 73 3.88 -4.96 13.15
CA ILE A 73 4.17 -5.93 12.09
C ILE A 73 2.95 -6.12 11.20
N LEU A 74 1.77 -6.36 11.80
CA LEU A 74 0.54 -6.58 11.05
C LEU A 74 0.14 -5.38 10.20
N THR A 75 0.31 -4.17 10.73
CA THR A 75 0.03 -2.91 10.04
C THR A 75 1.00 -2.67 8.88
N LEU A 76 2.30 -2.89 9.09
CA LEU A 76 3.29 -2.83 8.01
C LEU A 76 2.98 -3.85 6.91
N TRP A 77 2.57 -5.07 7.27
CA TRP A 77 2.16 -6.08 6.30
C TRP A 77 0.88 -5.70 5.56
N TYR A 78 -0.07 -5.01 6.20
CA TYR A 78 -1.26 -4.47 5.54
C TYR A 78 -0.87 -3.42 4.50
N HIS A 79 -0.02 -2.46 4.86
CA HIS A 79 0.46 -1.44 3.93
C HIS A 79 1.29 -2.05 2.80
N PHE A 80 2.11 -3.07 3.06
CA PHE A 80 2.80 -3.84 2.02
C PHE A 80 1.82 -4.45 1.02
N ALA A 81 0.76 -5.12 1.50
CA ALA A 81 -0.26 -5.69 0.62
C ALA A 81 -0.99 -4.60 -0.19
N SER A 82 -1.28 -3.46 0.44
CA SER A 82 -1.90 -2.31 -0.23
C SER A 82 -0.99 -1.74 -1.33
N ILE A 83 0.30 -1.51 -1.04
CA ILE A 83 1.28 -1.07 -2.04
C ILE A 83 1.32 -2.06 -3.21
N LEU A 84 1.38 -3.36 -2.92
CA LEU A 84 1.41 -4.39 -3.95
C LEU A 84 0.17 -4.35 -4.87
N ILE A 85 -1.04 -4.23 -4.29
CA ILE A 85 -2.30 -4.20 -5.04
C ILE A 85 -2.37 -3.00 -6.01
N HIS A 86 -1.84 -1.84 -5.59
CA HIS A 86 -2.00 -0.57 -6.30
C HIS A 86 -0.77 -0.14 -7.12
N ARG A 87 0.41 -0.77 -6.90
CA ARG A 87 1.67 -0.40 -7.55
C ARG A 87 1.59 -0.34 -9.07
N ARG A 88 0.85 -1.26 -9.71
CA ARG A 88 0.69 -1.25 -11.17
C ARG A 88 -0.03 0.00 -11.67
N LEU A 89 -1.11 0.39 -11.01
CA LEU A 89 -1.86 1.59 -11.36
C LEU A 89 -1.05 2.85 -11.07
N LEU A 90 -0.23 2.86 -10.00
CA LEU A 90 0.73 3.92 -9.76
C LEU A 90 1.75 4.02 -10.90
N CYS A 91 2.36 2.91 -11.34
CA CYS A 91 3.31 2.91 -12.45
C CYS A 91 2.66 3.40 -13.76
N ALA A 92 1.46 2.94 -14.09
CA ALA A 92 0.72 3.38 -15.28
C ALA A 92 0.39 4.88 -15.21
N THR A 93 -0.03 5.35 -14.04
CA THR A 93 -0.34 6.75 -13.77
C THR A 93 0.89 7.64 -13.94
N LEU A 94 2.02 7.24 -13.35
CA LEU A 94 3.29 7.97 -13.48
C LEU A 94 3.76 8.00 -14.93
N ARG A 95 3.72 6.87 -15.65
CA ARG A 95 4.05 6.82 -17.08
C ARG A 95 3.21 7.80 -17.89
N TYR A 96 1.89 7.79 -17.70
CA TYR A 96 1.00 8.72 -18.40
C TYR A 96 1.32 10.19 -18.08
N LEU A 97 1.57 10.55 -16.81
CA LEU A 97 1.94 11.92 -16.43
C LEU A 97 3.24 12.36 -17.08
N THR A 98 4.27 11.50 -17.08
CA THR A 98 5.56 11.82 -17.71
C THR A 98 5.46 12.03 -19.22
N VAL A 99 4.62 11.25 -19.92
CA VAL A 99 4.38 11.42 -21.36
C VAL A 99 3.53 12.66 -21.64
N ARG A 100 2.54 12.95 -20.78
CA ARG A 100 1.67 14.12 -20.92
C ARG A 100 2.42 15.43 -20.71
N GLU A 101 3.34 15.51 -19.74
CA GLU A 101 4.19 16.69 -19.54
C GLU A 101 5.02 17.03 -20.79
N ALA A 102 5.40 16.02 -21.58
CA ALA A 102 6.10 16.20 -22.85
C ALA A 102 5.18 16.65 -24.02
N SER A 103 3.86 16.74 -23.83
CA SER A 103 2.90 17.05 -24.90
C SER A 103 1.92 18.18 -24.52
N PRO A 104 1.91 19.32 -25.24
CA PRO A 104 1.02 20.44 -24.95
C PRO A 104 -0.39 20.17 -25.53
N GLY A 105 -1.13 19.24 -24.91
CA GLY A 105 -2.51 18.87 -25.28
C GLY A 105 -3.56 19.23 -24.21
N PRO A 106 -4.86 19.25 -24.56
CA PRO A 106 -5.92 19.89 -23.77
C PRO A 106 -6.25 19.25 -22.41
N THR A 107 -7.14 19.94 -21.70
CA THR A 107 -7.05 20.33 -20.28
C THR A 107 -7.73 19.41 -19.26
N ALA A 108 -8.29 18.25 -19.65
CA ALA A 108 -8.99 17.34 -18.72
C ALA A 108 -8.50 15.89 -18.81
N LEU A 109 -8.28 15.25 -17.66
CA LEU A 109 -7.85 13.87 -17.56
C LEU A 109 -8.98 12.91 -17.96
N PRO A 110 -8.72 11.89 -18.81
CA PRO A 110 -9.71 10.85 -19.11
C PRO A 110 -10.27 10.23 -17.83
N TYR A 111 -11.57 9.91 -17.80
CA TYR A 111 -12.22 9.35 -16.60
C TYR A 111 -11.51 8.10 -16.05
N ARG A 112 -11.06 7.20 -16.93
CA ARG A 112 -10.30 6.01 -16.55
C ARG A 112 -8.98 6.35 -15.84
N PHE A 113 -8.31 7.41 -16.29
CA PHE A 113 -7.11 7.91 -15.63
C PHE A 113 -7.43 8.46 -14.24
N GLN A 114 -8.55 9.17 -14.07
CA GLN A 114 -8.97 9.66 -12.74
C GLN A 114 -9.21 8.50 -11.77
N LEU A 115 -9.80 7.39 -12.23
CA LEU A 115 -9.97 6.18 -11.43
C LEU A 115 -8.64 5.50 -11.10
N ALA A 116 -7.76 5.35 -12.08
CA ALA A 116 -6.42 4.79 -11.86
C ALA A 116 -5.60 5.65 -10.88
N MET A 117 -5.71 6.97 -10.99
CA MET A 117 -5.11 7.93 -10.06
C MET A 117 -5.68 7.74 -8.65
N ALA A 118 -7.00 7.60 -8.49
CA ALA A 118 -7.61 7.39 -7.17
C ALA A 118 -7.13 6.10 -6.50
N GLU A 119 -6.95 5.02 -7.26
CA GLU A 119 -6.36 3.77 -6.77
C GLU A 119 -4.84 3.91 -6.51
N ALA A 120 -4.11 4.66 -7.35
CA ALA A 120 -2.69 4.96 -7.16
C ALA A 120 -2.43 5.76 -5.87
N GLN A 121 -3.35 6.65 -5.49
CA GLN A 121 -3.29 7.38 -4.23
C GLN A 121 -3.30 6.45 -3.01
N GLU A 122 -3.94 5.27 -3.09
CA GLU A 122 -3.87 4.28 -2.00
C GLU A 122 -2.45 3.71 -1.83
N CYS A 123 -1.71 3.56 -2.93
CA CYS A 123 -0.30 3.16 -2.90
C CYS A 123 0.55 4.21 -2.19
N ILE A 124 0.35 5.48 -2.54
CA ILE A 124 1.09 6.62 -1.96
C ILE A 124 0.79 6.72 -0.47
N ARG A 125 -0.49 6.77 -0.08
CA ARG A 125 -0.90 6.81 1.34
C ARG A 125 -0.30 5.66 2.14
N SER A 126 -0.31 4.45 1.58
CA SER A 126 0.25 3.27 2.26
C SER A 126 1.77 3.37 2.45
N ALA A 127 2.48 3.96 1.48
CA ALA A 127 3.91 4.22 1.59
C ALA A 127 4.20 5.32 2.65
N GLU A 128 3.43 6.40 2.65
CA GLU A 128 3.53 7.48 3.64
C GLU A 128 3.30 6.96 5.06
N SER A 129 2.21 6.22 5.31
CA SER A 129 1.94 5.61 6.62
C SER A 129 3.06 4.65 7.04
N THR A 130 3.62 3.88 6.10
CA THR A 130 4.76 3.00 6.39
C THR A 130 5.98 3.80 6.85
N ILE A 131 6.31 4.88 6.14
CA ILE A 131 7.44 5.76 6.47
C ILE A 131 7.20 6.41 7.84
N GLU A 132 6.00 6.91 8.10
CA GLU A 132 5.65 7.56 9.37
C GLU A 132 5.72 6.57 10.55
N ILE A 133 5.15 5.37 10.42
CA ILE A 133 5.21 4.33 11.46
C ILE A 133 6.66 3.99 11.78
N VAL A 134 7.48 3.73 10.76
CA VAL A 134 8.90 3.40 10.95
C VAL A 134 9.66 4.58 11.58
N HIS A 135 9.41 5.80 11.12
CA HIS A 135 10.02 7.01 11.66
C HIS A 135 9.67 7.19 13.14
N THR A 136 8.40 7.05 13.53
CA THR A 136 7.97 7.11 14.93
C THR A 136 8.68 6.06 15.78
N ILE A 137 8.77 4.81 15.33
CA ILE A 137 9.46 3.74 16.07
C ILE A 137 10.94 4.10 16.27
N LEU A 138 11.63 4.52 15.20
CA LEU A 138 13.05 4.84 15.25
C LEU A 138 13.35 6.08 16.12
N THR A 139 12.48 7.08 16.07
CA THR A 139 12.66 8.32 16.85
C THR A 139 12.32 8.13 18.33
N THR A 140 11.30 7.33 18.66
CA THR A 140 11.00 6.97 20.05
C THR A 140 12.13 6.17 20.69
N GLN A 141 12.74 5.22 19.96
CA GLN A 141 13.92 4.48 20.45
C GLN A 141 15.13 5.39 20.73
N LYS A 142 15.28 6.48 19.97
CA LYS A 142 16.35 7.46 20.20
C LYS A 142 16.13 8.31 21.47
N SER A 143 14.88 8.44 21.93
CA SER A 143 14.49 9.18 23.14
C SER A 143 14.60 8.38 24.44
N GLY A 144 14.74 7.05 24.37
CA GLY A 144 14.83 6.20 25.53
C GLY A 144 15.57 4.91 25.19
N HIS A 145 16.82 4.84 25.64
CA HIS A 145 17.68 3.66 25.75
C HIS A 145 17.66 2.65 24.57
N VAL A 146 18.80 2.56 23.91
CA VAL A 146 19.15 1.55 22.90
C VAL A 146 18.76 0.15 23.40
N ASN A 147 17.79 -0.49 22.74
CA ASN A 147 17.42 -1.90 22.93
C ASN A 147 17.59 -2.69 21.61
N LEU A 148 18.66 -2.37 20.88
CA LEU A 148 19.25 -3.27 19.90
C LEU A 148 20.72 -3.43 20.28
N GLY A 149 20.94 -4.31 21.26
CA GLY A 149 22.23 -4.63 21.88
C GLY A 149 22.03 -5.09 23.31
#